data_AF-A0A840YBJ7-F1
#
_entry.id   AF-A0A840YBJ7-F1
#
_cell.length_a   1.000
_cell.length_b   1.000
_cell.length_c   1.000
_cell.angle_alpha   90.00
_cell.angle_beta   90.00
_cell.angle_gamma   90.00
#
_symmetry.space_group_name_H-M   'P 1'
#
loop_
_entity.id
_entity.type
_entity.pdbx_description
1 polymer ?
#
loop_
_entity_poly.entity_id
_entity_poly.type
_entity_poly.pdbx_seq_one_letter_code
_entity_poly.pdbx_strand_id
1 'polypeptide(L)'
;MIDVNRRLFLAGAAGTAVATQAQAVGMAAPAAPGTAPVPVNPVVRNRADAQVFRHTDGWYYLTGSVPEYDRLVLRRSRTIAGLATAPERVLWRHQASGPMSGFLWAPELHLFQGKWIMYFAAGPSGGGEDVFRIRTYAVVCDGPDPMKGKWSVLGKFESPFDGFNLDSTIFKHRGVSYFCWAEREPGIDTNSNLYLAPLETPLTLGAKAVRLTVPTLDWEVRGFKVAEAPAVLARNGRLFMTYSASATDDRYSLGMLTARDNADIMNPANWVKSPQPVFVSSEVTKVYGPGHNSFTVDEQGRDVLVYHGRDYKAIKGDPLFDPNRHTRVQRIYYREDGTPDFGIPVGNGPVPDRLSPVAAPDSYLMHDGDRVTVGKGLIPASQFRAVPSAGGAVMLVPVDAPDKCLVVGADGMVRLAPITQDRQFALRSGFLRQSVSKDEVRFALAGRPGQYLLHRGGEVLVGAQDRAWPPSTNFRVS
;
A
#
# COMPACT_ATOMS: atom_id res chain seq x y z
N MET A 1 -24.75 25.81 -68.91
CA MET A 1 -26.15 26.27 -68.78
C MET A 1 -26.46 26.27 -67.30
N ILE A 2 -26.66 27.37 -66.58
CA ILE A 2 -26.84 28.79 -66.87
C ILE A 2 -26.04 29.55 -65.81
N ASP A 3 -25.38 30.61 -66.25
CA ASP A 3 -24.56 31.53 -65.48
C ASP A 3 -25.33 32.86 -65.42
N VAL A 4 -25.52 33.47 -64.24
CA VAL A 4 -25.92 34.89 -64.15
C VAL A 4 -25.27 35.58 -62.94
N ASN A 5 -24.30 36.41 -63.32
CA ASN A 5 -23.56 37.49 -62.68
C ASN A 5 -24.26 38.49 -61.73
N ARG A 6 -23.40 39.03 -60.84
CA ARG A 6 -23.20 40.44 -60.39
C ARG A 6 -24.23 41.13 -59.49
N ARG A 7 -23.75 41.60 -58.33
CA ARG A 7 -23.60 43.04 -58.00
C ARG A 7 -22.70 43.26 -56.78
N LEU A 8 -21.70 44.14 -56.95
CA LEU A 8 -21.05 44.89 -55.87
C LEU A 8 -22.09 45.82 -55.20
N PHE A 9 -21.96 46.11 -53.90
CA PHE A 9 -21.50 47.41 -53.35
C PHE A 9 -21.77 47.52 -51.82
N LEU A 10 -20.69 47.85 -51.09
CA LEU A 10 -20.54 48.61 -49.83
C LEU A 10 -21.39 48.36 -48.56
N ALA A 11 -20.62 48.01 -47.52
CA ALA A 11 -20.46 48.64 -46.20
C ALA A 11 -21.67 49.18 -45.42
N GLY A 12 -21.76 48.70 -44.18
CA GLY A 12 -22.47 49.36 -43.08
C GLY A 12 -22.17 48.66 -41.77
N ALA A 13 -21.38 49.29 -40.92
CA ALA A 13 -21.04 48.82 -39.58
C ALA A 13 -22.25 48.87 -38.63
N ALA A 14 -22.42 47.85 -37.79
CA ALA A 14 -23.06 47.95 -36.49
C ALA A 14 -22.72 46.70 -35.67
N GLY A 15 -22.35 46.91 -34.42
CA GLY A 15 -21.75 45.90 -33.56
C GLY A 15 -22.71 44.89 -32.98
N THR A 16 -22.14 43.80 -32.50
CA THR A 16 -22.62 43.07 -31.31
C THR A 16 -21.41 42.33 -30.74
N ALA A 17 -20.98 42.77 -29.57
CA ALA A 17 -19.95 42.08 -28.79
C ALA A 17 -20.53 40.76 -28.29
N VAL A 18 -20.12 39.65 -28.89
CA VAL A 18 -20.31 38.32 -28.31
C VAL A 18 -19.19 38.12 -27.30
N ALA A 19 -19.53 38.28 -26.02
CA ALA A 19 -18.65 37.89 -24.92
C ALA A 19 -18.49 36.36 -24.96
N THR A 20 -17.40 35.89 -25.54
CA THR A 20 -16.95 34.51 -25.39
C THR A 20 -16.49 34.32 -23.95
N GLN A 21 -17.31 33.65 -23.14
CA GLN A 21 -16.86 33.09 -21.87
C GLN A 21 -15.81 32.02 -22.17
N ALA A 22 -14.54 32.41 -22.14
CA ALA A 22 -13.45 31.46 -22.02
C ALA A 22 -13.61 30.75 -20.67
N GLN A 23 -14.07 29.50 -20.70
CA GLN A 23 -13.92 28.60 -19.57
C GLN A 23 -12.43 28.46 -19.29
N ALA A 24 -11.97 29.16 -18.26
CA ALA A 24 -10.64 28.95 -17.70
C ALA A 24 -10.61 27.52 -17.14
N VAL A 25 -10.10 26.58 -17.95
CA VAL A 25 -9.60 25.32 -17.44
C VAL A 25 -8.51 25.70 -16.45
N GLY A 26 -8.80 25.55 -15.16
CA GLY A 26 -7.83 25.76 -14.09
C GLY A 26 -6.68 24.79 -14.29
N MET A 27 -5.64 25.24 -15.00
CA MET A 27 -4.35 24.58 -14.96
C MET A 27 -3.87 24.68 -13.51
N ALA A 28 -3.91 23.54 -12.82
CA ALA A 28 -3.24 23.38 -11.54
C ALA A 28 -1.80 23.87 -11.70
N ALA A 29 -1.40 24.83 -10.86
CA ALA A 29 -0.03 25.31 -10.83
C ALA A 29 0.93 24.11 -10.69
N PRO A 30 2.06 24.08 -11.42
CA PRO A 30 3.04 23.04 -11.24
C PRO A 30 3.52 23.04 -9.78
N ALA A 31 3.48 21.87 -9.15
CA ALA A 31 4.01 21.68 -7.81
C ALA A 31 5.48 22.13 -7.76
N ALA A 32 5.84 22.85 -6.70
CA ALA A 32 7.23 23.23 -6.44
C ALA A 32 8.15 21.99 -6.49
N PRO A 33 9.37 22.09 -7.04
CA PRO A 33 10.32 20.98 -6.99
C PRO A 33 10.70 20.72 -5.53
N GLY A 34 10.51 19.49 -5.02
CA GLY A 34 11.11 19.14 -3.72
C GLY A 34 10.57 17.96 -2.91
N THR A 35 9.41 17.38 -3.20
CA THR A 35 8.89 16.22 -2.42
C THR A 35 7.91 15.40 -3.26
N ALA A 36 8.00 14.06 -3.19
CA ALA A 36 7.06 13.17 -3.86
C ALA A 36 5.62 13.41 -3.34
N PRO A 37 4.59 13.33 -4.21
CA PRO A 37 3.19 13.44 -3.78
C PRO A 37 2.84 12.35 -2.77
N VAL A 38 2.02 12.71 -1.77
CA VAL A 38 1.53 11.77 -0.75
C VAL A 38 0.55 10.78 -1.42
N PRO A 39 0.76 9.46 -1.28
CA PRO A 39 -0.19 8.48 -1.78
C PRO A 39 -1.57 8.63 -1.12
N VAL A 40 -2.63 8.39 -1.89
CA VAL A 40 -4.01 8.40 -1.40
C VAL A 40 -4.54 6.98 -1.47
N ASN A 41 -5.04 6.45 -0.35
CA ASN A 41 -5.65 5.13 -0.31
C ASN A 41 -7.15 5.17 -0.69
N PRO A 42 -7.64 4.16 -1.42
CA PRO A 42 -6.87 3.10 -2.05
C PRO A 42 -6.02 3.64 -3.22
N VAL A 43 -4.78 3.15 -3.36
CA VAL A 43 -3.87 3.55 -4.45
C VAL A 43 -4.42 3.06 -5.78
N VAL A 44 -4.88 1.81 -5.84
CA VAL A 44 -5.55 1.26 -7.03
C VAL A 44 -6.81 0.51 -6.59
N ARG A 45 -7.95 0.92 -7.14
CA ARG A 45 -9.23 0.24 -6.92
C ARG A 45 -9.29 -1.07 -7.69
N ASN A 46 -10.06 -2.01 -7.17
CA ASN A 46 -10.33 -3.32 -7.78
C ASN A 46 -9.04 -4.04 -8.23
N ARG A 47 -8.06 -4.08 -7.33
CA ARG A 47 -6.77 -4.77 -7.51
C ARG A 47 -6.44 -5.45 -6.19
N ALA A 48 -6.55 -6.77 -6.19
CA ALA A 48 -6.12 -7.60 -5.08
C ALA A 48 -4.65 -8.01 -5.28
N ASP A 49 -4.07 -8.60 -4.24
CA ASP A 49 -2.81 -9.36 -4.31
C ASP A 49 -1.68 -8.56 -4.98
N ALA A 50 -1.57 -7.28 -4.62
CA ALA A 50 -0.73 -6.35 -5.35
C ALA A 50 0.72 -6.44 -4.90
N GLN A 51 1.61 -6.73 -5.85
CA GLN A 51 3.04 -6.56 -5.67
C GLN A 51 3.42 -5.16 -6.16
N VAL A 52 4.01 -4.35 -5.27
CA VAL A 52 4.72 -3.13 -5.65
C VAL A 52 6.18 -3.29 -5.28
N PHE A 53 7.10 -3.00 -6.20
CA PHE A 53 8.52 -2.91 -5.88
C PHE A 53 9.17 -1.75 -6.62
N ARG A 54 10.23 -1.20 -6.02
CA ARG A 54 11.07 -0.16 -6.61
C ARG A 54 12.26 -0.80 -7.30
N HIS A 55 12.39 -0.62 -8.61
CA HIS A 55 13.55 -1.09 -9.36
C HIS A 55 14.68 -0.05 -9.39
N THR A 56 15.89 -0.50 -9.73
CA THR A 56 17.11 0.34 -9.80
C THR A 56 17.09 1.36 -10.93
N ASP A 57 16.18 1.23 -11.89
CA ASP A 57 15.93 2.24 -12.94
C ASP A 57 15.12 3.46 -12.44
N GLY A 58 14.72 3.44 -11.17
CA GLY A 58 13.97 4.50 -10.51
C GLY A 58 12.46 4.46 -10.79
N TRP A 59 11.93 3.34 -11.28
CA TRP A 59 10.49 3.11 -11.39
C TRP A 59 9.97 2.19 -10.29
N TYR A 60 8.75 2.49 -9.84
CA TYR A 60 7.89 1.52 -9.18
C TYR A 60 7.14 0.74 -10.23
N TYR A 61 7.08 -0.57 -10.05
CA TYR A 61 6.25 -1.48 -10.82
C TYR A 61 5.12 -1.99 -9.93
N LEU A 62 3.90 -2.04 -10.46
CA LEU A 62 2.74 -2.61 -9.78
C LEU A 62 2.09 -3.65 -10.70
N THR A 63 1.88 -4.83 -10.15
CA THR A 63 0.99 -5.86 -10.67
C THR A 63 0.02 -6.31 -9.58
N GLY A 64 -0.94 -7.15 -9.92
CA GLY A 64 -1.91 -7.72 -8.97
C GLY A 64 -3.05 -8.42 -9.68
N SER A 65 -3.85 -9.17 -8.93
CA SER A 65 -5.03 -9.85 -9.45
C SER A 65 -6.07 -8.84 -9.92
N VAL A 66 -6.48 -8.96 -11.18
CA VAL A 66 -7.65 -8.24 -11.72
C VAL A 66 -8.93 -9.00 -11.36
N PRO A 67 -10.09 -8.32 -11.21
CA PRO A 67 -11.32 -8.98 -10.79
C PRO A 67 -11.81 -10.10 -11.72
N GLU A 68 -11.49 -10.01 -13.01
CA GLU A 68 -11.88 -11.00 -14.00
C GLU A 68 -11.00 -12.27 -13.97
N TYR A 69 -9.86 -12.23 -13.26
CA TYR A 69 -8.86 -13.30 -13.19
C TYR A 69 -8.44 -13.90 -14.56
N ASP A 70 -8.38 -13.06 -15.60
CA ASP A 70 -8.20 -13.47 -17.00
C ASP A 70 -6.84 -13.03 -17.59
N ARG A 71 -6.09 -12.15 -16.93
CA ARG A 71 -4.89 -11.55 -17.51
C ARG A 71 -3.87 -11.11 -16.47
N LEU A 72 -2.61 -11.06 -16.91
CA LEU A 72 -1.50 -10.50 -16.16
C LEU A 72 -1.29 -9.05 -16.59
N VAL A 73 -1.25 -8.14 -15.62
CA VAL A 73 -1.15 -6.70 -15.88
C VAL A 73 0.09 -6.09 -15.23
N LEU A 74 0.60 -5.01 -15.81
CA LEU A 74 1.71 -4.25 -15.23
C LEU A 74 1.50 -2.77 -15.48
N ARG A 75 1.73 -1.96 -14.46
CA ARG A 75 1.83 -0.50 -14.57
C ARG A 75 3.11 -0.04 -13.89
N ARG A 76 3.58 1.16 -14.22
CA ARG A 76 4.74 1.76 -13.55
C ARG A 76 4.60 3.27 -13.34
N SER A 77 5.23 3.76 -12.29
CA SER A 77 5.33 5.20 -12.01
C SER A 77 6.63 5.54 -11.29
N ARG A 78 7.08 6.80 -11.36
CA ARG A 78 8.26 7.27 -10.60
C ARG A 78 7.97 7.46 -9.11
N THR A 79 6.68 7.45 -8.74
CA THR A 79 6.24 7.60 -7.36
C THR A 79 5.14 6.60 -7.03
N ILE A 80 5.00 6.21 -5.76
CA ILE A 80 3.92 5.32 -5.31
C ILE A 80 2.56 5.96 -5.60
N ALA A 81 2.40 7.26 -5.31
CA ALA A 81 1.15 7.96 -5.57
C ALA A 81 0.78 7.99 -7.06
N GLY A 82 1.78 8.11 -7.94
CA GLY A 82 1.55 8.10 -9.38
C GLY A 82 1.12 6.74 -9.95
N LEU A 83 1.18 5.65 -9.19
CA LEU A 83 0.63 4.34 -9.62
C LEU A 83 -0.90 4.37 -9.75
N ALA A 84 -1.57 5.29 -9.06
CA ALA A 84 -3.02 5.45 -9.09
C ALA A 84 -3.55 5.79 -10.49
N THR A 85 -2.78 6.56 -11.27
CA THR A 85 -3.14 7.01 -12.62
C THR A 85 -2.24 6.47 -13.71
N ALA A 86 -1.22 5.67 -13.36
CA ALA A 86 -0.33 5.06 -14.33
C ALA A 86 -1.10 4.14 -15.29
N PRO A 87 -0.85 4.23 -16.61
CA PRO A 87 -1.47 3.36 -17.58
C PRO A 87 -1.07 1.90 -17.33
N GLU A 88 -2.04 1.01 -17.51
CA GLU A 88 -1.87 -0.43 -17.31
C GLU A 88 -1.67 -1.13 -18.65
N ARG A 89 -0.67 -2.01 -18.71
CA ARG A 89 -0.38 -2.87 -19.86
C ARG A 89 -0.77 -4.30 -19.53
N VAL A 90 -1.49 -4.96 -20.43
CA VAL A 90 -1.69 -6.41 -20.38
C VAL A 90 -0.45 -7.09 -20.92
N LEU A 91 0.20 -7.90 -20.10
CA LEU A 91 1.41 -8.65 -20.47
C LEU A 91 1.07 -9.99 -21.12
N TRP A 92 0.06 -10.66 -20.58
CA TRP A 92 -0.37 -11.99 -21.02
C TRP A 92 -1.84 -12.23 -20.65
N ARG A 93 -2.53 -13.12 -21.38
CA ARG A 93 -3.94 -13.50 -21.15
C ARG A 93 -4.07 -15.01 -21.04
N HIS A 94 -5.03 -15.44 -20.24
CA HIS A 94 -5.40 -16.85 -20.07
C HIS A 94 -5.66 -17.54 -21.41
N GLN A 95 -5.47 -18.86 -21.43
CA GLN A 95 -5.77 -19.69 -22.59
C GLN A 95 -7.29 -19.89 -22.76
N ALA A 96 -7.74 -20.25 -23.96
CA ALA A 96 -9.16 -20.54 -24.19
C ALA A 96 -9.64 -21.79 -23.43
N SER A 97 -8.76 -22.77 -23.25
CA SER A 97 -9.01 -24.02 -22.52
C SER A 97 -7.72 -24.57 -21.91
N GLY A 98 -7.84 -25.53 -20.99
CA GLY A 98 -6.72 -26.22 -20.36
C GLY A 98 -6.25 -25.60 -19.03
N PRO A 99 -5.10 -26.05 -18.49
CA PRO A 99 -4.67 -25.71 -17.12
C PRO A 99 -4.41 -24.23 -16.82
N MET A 100 -4.30 -23.36 -17.82
CA MET A 100 -4.12 -21.90 -17.65
C MET A 100 -5.29 -21.11 -18.26
N SER A 101 -6.50 -21.67 -18.28
CA SER A 101 -7.65 -21.04 -18.90
C SER A 101 -8.52 -20.21 -17.95
N GLY A 102 -8.21 -20.16 -16.66
CA GLY A 102 -8.86 -19.27 -15.71
C GLY A 102 -8.06 -19.07 -14.41
N PHE A 103 -8.59 -18.24 -13.52
CA PHE A 103 -8.07 -18.02 -12.17
C PHE A 103 -6.61 -17.57 -12.14
N LEU A 104 -6.25 -16.63 -13.03
CA LEU A 104 -4.93 -16.00 -12.99
C LEU A 104 -4.83 -15.12 -11.75
N TRP A 105 -4.12 -15.62 -10.75
CA TRP A 105 -4.04 -15.03 -9.41
C TRP A 105 -2.62 -14.62 -9.05
N ALA A 106 -2.55 -13.56 -8.24
CA ALA A 106 -1.38 -13.13 -7.50
C ALA A 106 -0.09 -13.08 -8.32
N PRO A 107 -0.06 -12.30 -9.42
CA PRO A 107 1.16 -12.14 -10.17
C PRO A 107 2.25 -11.44 -9.34
N GLU A 108 3.47 -11.94 -9.40
CA GLU A 108 4.67 -11.27 -8.88
C GLU A 108 5.75 -11.19 -9.95
N LEU A 109 6.27 -9.98 -10.19
CA LEU A 109 7.32 -9.70 -11.16
C LEU A 109 8.70 -9.70 -10.49
N HIS A 110 9.59 -10.55 -10.98
CA HIS A 110 10.93 -10.75 -10.43
C HIS A 110 12.00 -10.65 -11.51
N LEU A 111 13.18 -10.15 -11.14
CA LEU A 111 14.37 -10.23 -11.97
C LEU A 111 15.22 -11.43 -11.53
N PHE A 112 15.15 -12.51 -12.30
CA PHE A 112 15.86 -13.76 -12.00
C PHE A 112 16.85 -14.07 -13.12
N GLN A 113 18.13 -14.23 -12.77
CA GLN A 113 19.24 -14.47 -13.72
C GLN A 113 19.23 -13.52 -14.93
N GLY A 114 18.94 -12.23 -14.68
CA GLY A 114 18.94 -11.18 -15.72
C GLY A 114 17.69 -11.14 -16.60
N LYS A 115 16.69 -11.99 -16.36
CA LYS A 115 15.41 -12.00 -17.09
C LYS A 115 14.27 -11.56 -16.19
N TRP A 116 13.35 -10.78 -16.74
CA TRP A 116 12.08 -10.47 -16.10
C TRP A 116 11.16 -11.69 -16.20
N ILE A 117 10.73 -12.20 -15.06
CA ILE A 117 9.85 -13.36 -14.93
C ILE A 117 8.68 -12.95 -14.05
N MET A 118 7.47 -13.27 -14.47
CA MET A 118 6.27 -13.07 -13.66
C MET A 118 5.69 -14.42 -13.27
N TYR A 119 5.67 -14.69 -11.96
CA TYR A 119 5.07 -15.87 -11.36
C TYR A 119 3.62 -15.59 -11.04
N PHE A 120 2.72 -16.54 -11.27
CA PHE A 120 1.30 -16.40 -11.02
C PHE A 120 0.67 -17.78 -10.83
N ALA A 121 -0.46 -17.85 -10.14
CA ALA A 121 -1.26 -19.07 -10.08
C ALA A 121 -2.26 -19.09 -11.24
N ALA A 122 -2.57 -20.27 -11.78
CA ALA A 122 -3.65 -20.46 -12.74
C ALA A 122 -4.26 -21.86 -12.62
N GLY A 123 -5.51 -22.00 -13.10
CA GLY A 123 -6.20 -23.28 -13.18
C GLY A 123 -7.10 -23.37 -14.42
N PRO A 124 -7.84 -24.48 -14.57
CA PRO A 124 -8.82 -24.62 -15.64
C PRO A 124 -10.04 -23.74 -15.40
N SER A 125 -10.54 -23.10 -16.45
CA SER A 125 -11.88 -22.51 -16.50
C SER A 125 -12.93 -23.58 -16.75
N GLY A 126 -14.12 -23.48 -16.14
CA GLY A 126 -15.24 -24.38 -16.48
C GLY A 126 -16.18 -24.80 -15.36
N GLY A 127 -15.88 -24.53 -14.08
CA GLY A 127 -16.71 -25.06 -12.98
C GLY A 127 -16.36 -26.52 -12.61
N GLY A 128 -16.80 -27.00 -11.44
CA GLY A 128 -16.60 -28.39 -10.97
C GLY A 128 -15.39 -28.61 -10.04
N GLU A 129 -15.14 -29.87 -9.65
CA GLU A 129 -14.07 -30.25 -8.70
C GLU A 129 -12.65 -29.89 -9.19
N ASP A 130 -12.44 -29.80 -10.50
CA ASP A 130 -11.14 -29.49 -11.12
C ASP A 130 -10.80 -27.98 -11.13
N VAL A 131 -11.74 -27.08 -10.79
CA VAL A 131 -11.54 -25.62 -10.82
C VAL A 131 -10.40 -25.15 -9.91
N PHE A 132 -10.25 -25.81 -8.77
CA PHE A 132 -9.17 -25.51 -7.83
C PHE A 132 -7.92 -26.37 -8.08
N ARG A 133 -7.76 -26.94 -9.28
CA ARG A 133 -6.47 -27.48 -9.75
C ARG A 133 -5.49 -26.36 -10.10
N ILE A 134 -5.37 -25.39 -9.19
CA ILE A 134 -4.48 -24.25 -9.27
C ILE A 134 -3.05 -24.73 -9.12
N ARG A 135 -2.18 -24.21 -9.98
CA ARG A 135 -0.74 -24.43 -9.95
C ARG A 135 -0.04 -23.10 -10.24
N THR A 136 1.18 -22.96 -9.75
CA THR A 136 2.05 -21.85 -10.13
C THR A 136 2.62 -22.06 -11.53
N TYR A 137 2.55 -21.01 -12.34
CA TYR A 137 3.15 -20.87 -13.65
C TYR A 137 4.03 -19.63 -13.68
N ALA A 138 4.85 -19.52 -14.72
CA ALA A 138 5.60 -18.30 -15.00
C ALA A 138 5.53 -17.90 -16.47
N VAL A 139 5.53 -16.59 -16.72
CA VAL A 139 5.85 -16.00 -18.04
C VAL A 139 7.19 -15.29 -17.98
N VAL A 140 7.89 -15.19 -19.11
CA VAL A 140 9.20 -14.54 -19.24
C VAL A 140 9.17 -13.45 -20.30
N CYS A 141 9.83 -12.33 -20.03
CA CYS A 141 10.01 -11.22 -20.95
C CYS A 141 11.21 -11.46 -21.87
N ASP A 142 11.08 -11.13 -23.16
CA ASP A 142 12.17 -11.22 -24.14
C ASP A 142 13.14 -10.02 -24.14
N GLY A 143 12.88 -9.00 -23.32
CA GLY A 143 13.63 -7.75 -23.32
C GLY A 143 13.88 -7.14 -21.94
N PRO A 144 14.77 -6.14 -21.86
CA PRO A 144 15.19 -5.53 -20.60
C PRO A 144 14.16 -4.57 -19.98
N ASP A 145 13.21 -4.04 -20.76
CA ASP A 145 12.09 -3.23 -20.25
C ASP A 145 10.80 -4.09 -20.22
N PRO A 146 10.29 -4.49 -19.04
CA PRO A 146 9.11 -5.35 -18.92
C PRO A 146 7.82 -4.66 -19.41
N MET A 147 7.84 -3.32 -19.58
CA MET A 147 6.74 -2.56 -20.18
C MET A 147 6.76 -2.53 -21.71
N LYS A 148 7.84 -3.00 -22.36
CA LYS A 148 7.98 -3.00 -23.83
C LYS A 148 8.16 -4.39 -24.42
N GLY A 149 8.87 -5.28 -23.71
CA GLY A 149 9.15 -6.64 -24.18
C GLY A 149 7.89 -7.48 -24.36
N LYS A 150 7.99 -8.52 -25.18
CA LYS A 150 6.95 -9.54 -25.36
C LYS A 150 7.09 -10.59 -24.26
N TRP A 151 5.96 -11.19 -23.91
CA TRP A 151 5.87 -12.18 -22.85
C TRP A 151 5.39 -13.51 -23.40
N SER A 152 6.05 -14.59 -23.00
CA SER A 152 5.68 -15.96 -23.34
C SER A 152 5.68 -16.84 -22.10
N VAL A 153 4.91 -17.93 -22.14
CA VAL A 153 4.88 -18.92 -21.05
C VAL A 153 6.25 -19.56 -20.93
N LEU A 154 6.81 -19.54 -19.72
CA LEU A 154 8.05 -20.22 -19.38
C LEU A 154 7.78 -21.67 -18.96
N GLY A 155 6.71 -21.90 -18.19
CA GLY A 155 6.30 -23.24 -17.78
C GLY A 155 5.54 -23.27 -16.47
N LYS A 156 5.29 -24.49 -15.98
CA LYS A 156 4.69 -24.80 -14.67
C LYS A 156 5.80 -25.00 -13.64
N PHE A 157 5.61 -24.53 -12.41
CA PHE A 157 6.50 -24.83 -11.29
C PHE A 157 6.51 -26.32 -10.94
N GLU A 158 7.69 -26.89 -10.74
CA GLU A 158 7.92 -28.29 -10.34
C GLU A 158 7.74 -28.46 -8.83
N SER A 159 6.48 -28.41 -8.39
CA SER A 159 6.10 -28.53 -6.98
C SER A 159 6.40 -29.92 -6.40
N PRO A 160 6.74 -30.05 -5.11
CA PRO A 160 6.94 -31.34 -4.45
C PRO A 160 5.71 -32.25 -4.45
N PHE A 161 4.51 -31.68 -4.52
CA PHE A 161 3.25 -32.42 -4.51
C PHE A 161 2.44 -32.12 -5.78
N ASP A 162 1.68 -33.10 -6.27
CA ASP A 162 0.65 -32.84 -7.29
C ASP A 162 -0.64 -32.28 -6.65
N GLY A 163 -0.50 -31.14 -6.00
CA GLY A 163 -1.55 -30.48 -5.22
C GLY A 163 -1.74 -29.02 -5.58
N PHE A 164 -2.75 -28.40 -4.96
CA PHE A 164 -3.00 -26.96 -5.03
C PHE A 164 -1.76 -26.19 -4.57
N ASN A 165 -1.24 -25.28 -5.42
CA ASN A 165 -0.18 -24.35 -5.06
C ASN A 165 -0.34 -23.00 -5.77
N LEU A 166 0.05 -21.92 -5.09
CA LEU A 166 -0.13 -20.54 -5.51
C LEU A 166 0.82 -19.59 -4.75
N ASP A 167 0.63 -18.29 -4.95
CA ASP A 167 1.20 -17.21 -4.14
C ASP A 167 2.72 -17.31 -3.98
N SER A 168 3.37 -17.53 -5.11
CA SER A 168 4.81 -17.73 -5.14
C SER A 168 5.55 -16.41 -5.16
N THR A 169 6.45 -16.22 -4.19
CA THR A 169 7.37 -15.09 -4.12
C THR A 169 8.83 -15.56 -4.21
N ILE A 170 9.70 -14.66 -4.67
CA ILE A 170 11.15 -14.84 -4.68
C ILE A 170 11.81 -13.76 -3.85
N PHE A 171 12.79 -14.16 -3.06
CA PHE A 171 13.71 -13.23 -2.41
C PHE A 171 15.14 -13.74 -2.48
N LYS A 172 16.11 -12.82 -2.43
CA LYS A 172 17.52 -13.16 -2.34
C LYS A 172 18.00 -13.04 -0.91
N HIS A 173 18.73 -14.06 -0.45
CA HIS A 173 19.36 -14.08 0.86
C HIS A 173 20.75 -14.70 0.73
N ARG A 174 21.79 -13.97 1.18
CA ARG A 174 23.19 -14.44 1.16
C ARG A 174 23.65 -14.98 -0.21
N GLY A 175 23.24 -14.31 -1.29
CA GLY A 175 23.60 -14.68 -2.66
C GLY A 175 22.74 -15.79 -3.29
N VAL A 176 21.83 -16.40 -2.53
CA VAL A 176 20.93 -17.46 -3.00
C VAL A 176 19.53 -16.90 -3.23
N SER A 177 18.90 -17.27 -4.35
CA SER A 177 17.48 -16.98 -4.61
C SER A 177 16.63 -18.08 -3.99
N TYR A 178 15.70 -17.69 -3.12
CA TYR A 178 14.75 -18.59 -2.49
C TYR A 178 13.35 -18.38 -3.06
N PHE A 179 12.63 -19.49 -3.23
CA PHE A 179 11.22 -19.55 -3.57
C PHE A 179 10.41 -19.83 -2.31
N CYS A 180 9.41 -19.01 -2.04
CA CYS A 180 8.45 -19.24 -0.97
C CYS A 180 7.05 -19.23 -1.56
N TRP A 181 6.22 -20.19 -1.19
CA TRP A 181 4.90 -20.38 -1.79
C TRP A 181 3.93 -21.03 -0.82
N ALA A 182 2.65 -20.98 -1.18
CA ALA A 182 1.57 -21.66 -0.47
C ALA A 182 1.19 -22.95 -1.20
N GLU A 183 1.06 -24.06 -0.46
CA GLU A 183 0.72 -25.35 -1.06
C GLU A 183 -0.06 -26.27 -0.11
N ARG A 184 -0.94 -27.08 -0.68
CA ARG A 184 -1.65 -28.15 0.03
C ARG A 184 -0.77 -29.41 0.12
N GLU A 185 -0.44 -29.81 1.35
CA GLU A 185 0.26 -31.08 1.61
C GLU A 185 -0.72 -32.25 1.72
N PRO A 186 -0.51 -33.36 0.98
CA PRO A 186 -1.22 -34.60 1.25
C PRO A 186 -0.98 -35.09 2.69
N GLY A 187 -2.06 -35.46 3.38
CA GLY A 187 -2.00 -35.97 4.76
C GLY A 187 -2.06 -34.90 5.86
N ILE A 188 -2.15 -33.62 5.51
CA ILE A 188 -2.40 -32.53 6.47
C ILE A 188 -3.78 -31.93 6.18
N ASP A 189 -4.62 -31.88 7.22
CA ASP A 189 -5.97 -31.32 7.13
C ASP A 189 -5.95 -29.78 7.14
N THR A 190 -5.48 -29.20 6.04
CA THR A 190 -5.36 -27.76 5.78
C THR A 190 -5.64 -27.43 4.31
N ASN A 191 -6.02 -26.19 4.02
CA ASN A 191 -6.12 -25.69 2.65
C ASN A 191 -4.73 -25.46 2.04
N SER A 192 -3.85 -24.78 2.78
CA SER A 192 -2.48 -24.47 2.36
C SER A 192 -1.57 -24.22 3.55
N ASN A 193 -0.28 -24.53 3.36
CA ASN A 193 0.84 -24.27 4.27
C ASN A 193 1.91 -23.46 3.52
N LEU A 194 2.88 -22.88 4.21
CA LEU A 194 4.01 -22.19 3.56
C LEU A 194 5.24 -23.08 3.49
N TYR A 195 5.90 -23.01 2.34
CA TYR A 195 7.14 -23.73 2.05
C TYR A 195 8.25 -22.81 1.59
N LEU A 196 9.49 -23.24 1.77
CA LEU A 196 10.69 -22.54 1.37
C LEU A 196 11.70 -23.52 0.73
N ALA A 197 12.32 -23.11 -0.37
CA ALA A 197 13.47 -23.80 -0.95
C ALA A 197 14.31 -22.83 -1.80
N PRO A 198 15.62 -23.09 -1.99
CA PRO A 198 16.40 -22.40 -3.00
C PRO A 198 15.91 -22.76 -4.42
N LEU A 199 16.10 -21.86 -5.37
CA LEU A 199 15.89 -22.13 -6.80
C LEU A 199 17.19 -22.52 -7.50
N GLU A 200 17.14 -23.57 -8.32
CA GLU A 200 18.20 -23.92 -9.28
C GLU A 200 17.94 -23.27 -10.64
N THR A 201 16.72 -23.44 -11.14
CA THR A 201 16.19 -22.79 -12.34
C THR A 201 15.02 -21.89 -11.94
N PRO A 202 14.46 -21.06 -12.86
CA PRO A 202 13.27 -20.30 -12.53
C PRO A 202 12.06 -21.13 -12.05
N LEU A 203 12.00 -22.42 -12.35
CA LEU A 203 10.84 -23.29 -12.06
C LEU A 203 11.19 -24.59 -11.33
N THR A 204 12.46 -24.83 -11.00
CA THR A 204 12.95 -26.04 -10.33
C THR A 204 13.65 -25.67 -9.02
N LEU A 205 13.29 -26.39 -7.95
CA LEU A 205 13.91 -26.22 -6.64
C LEU A 205 15.33 -26.81 -6.64
N GLY A 206 16.28 -26.07 -6.07
CA GLY A 206 17.67 -26.54 -5.91
C GLY A 206 17.90 -27.40 -4.66
N ALA A 207 16.87 -27.59 -3.83
CA ALA A 207 16.90 -28.49 -2.69
C ALA A 207 15.47 -28.90 -2.29
N LYS A 208 15.37 -29.90 -1.40
CA LYS A 208 14.08 -30.30 -0.82
C LYS A 208 13.42 -29.11 -0.10
N ALA A 209 12.15 -28.89 -0.40
CA ALA A 209 11.30 -27.91 0.29
C ALA A 209 11.21 -28.18 1.79
N VAL A 210 11.20 -27.11 2.58
CA VAL A 210 10.91 -27.16 4.01
C VAL A 210 9.61 -26.43 4.31
N ARG A 211 8.78 -27.00 5.17
CA ARG A 211 7.52 -26.40 5.62
C ARG A 211 7.81 -25.45 6.77
N LEU A 212 7.47 -24.18 6.61
CA LEU A 212 7.72 -23.15 7.62
C LEU A 212 6.55 -22.96 8.58
N THR A 213 5.31 -23.07 8.10
CA THR A 213 4.12 -22.90 8.94
C THR A 213 2.95 -23.73 8.46
N VAL A 214 2.17 -24.21 9.42
CA VAL A 214 0.85 -24.83 9.27
C VAL A 214 -0.15 -23.95 10.02
N PRO A 215 -1.30 -23.58 9.41
CA PRO A 215 -2.34 -22.82 10.09
C PRO A 215 -2.98 -23.66 11.21
N THR A 216 -2.78 -23.22 12.45
CA THR A 216 -3.16 -23.98 13.67
C THR A 216 -3.76 -23.09 14.75
N LEU A 217 -3.49 -21.78 14.71
CA LEU A 217 -4.02 -20.82 15.68
C LEU A 217 -5.47 -20.45 15.32
N ASP A 218 -6.29 -20.11 16.31
CA ASP A 218 -7.72 -19.80 16.13
C ASP A 218 -7.99 -18.67 15.12
N TRP A 219 -7.04 -17.76 14.94
CA TRP A 219 -7.13 -16.68 13.96
C TRP A 219 -6.69 -17.09 12.55
N GLU A 220 -5.98 -18.21 12.40
CA GLU A 220 -5.53 -18.73 11.09
C GLU A 220 -6.57 -19.62 10.42
N VAL A 221 -7.55 -20.14 11.18
CA VAL A 221 -8.43 -21.23 10.75
C VAL A 221 -9.91 -20.83 10.59
N ARG A 222 -10.21 -19.53 10.52
CA ARG A 222 -11.60 -19.05 10.45
C ARG A 222 -12.10 -19.12 9.01
N GLY A 223 -13.09 -19.99 8.78
CA GLY A 223 -13.62 -20.26 7.45
C GLY A 223 -12.79 -21.30 6.70
N PHE A 224 -11.49 -21.06 6.54
CA PHE A 224 -10.54 -21.99 5.93
C PHE A 224 -9.24 -22.05 6.74
N LYS A 225 -8.55 -23.19 6.70
CA LYS A 225 -7.25 -23.40 7.35
C LYS A 225 -6.13 -23.02 6.38
N VAL A 226 -5.85 -21.72 6.27
CA VAL A 226 -5.00 -21.13 5.23
C VAL A 226 -3.77 -20.49 5.84
N ALA A 227 -2.61 -20.77 5.25
CA ALA A 227 -1.44 -19.92 5.30
C ALA A 227 -0.97 -19.69 3.85
N GLU A 228 -1.11 -18.46 3.36
CA GLU A 228 -0.84 -18.10 1.96
C GLU A 228 -0.13 -16.75 1.83
N ALA A 229 0.14 -16.30 0.59
CA ALA A 229 0.75 -15.00 0.31
C ALA A 229 2.00 -14.64 1.16
N PRO A 230 3.05 -15.47 1.15
CA PRO A 230 4.28 -15.15 1.84
C PRO A 230 4.92 -13.88 1.27
N ALA A 231 5.38 -12.98 2.13
CA ALA A 231 6.15 -11.80 1.75
C ALA A 231 7.29 -11.56 2.76
N VAL A 232 8.50 -11.24 2.27
CA VAL A 232 9.70 -11.15 3.12
C VAL A 232 10.19 -9.71 3.24
N LEU A 233 10.38 -9.28 4.49
CA LEU A 233 11.04 -8.03 4.87
C LEU A 233 12.35 -8.34 5.60
N ALA A 234 13.48 -7.92 5.03
CA ALA A 234 14.80 -8.10 5.63
C ALA A 234 15.28 -6.80 6.32
N ARG A 235 15.21 -6.77 7.65
CA ARG A 235 15.51 -5.58 8.47
C ARG A 235 16.04 -5.95 9.84
N ASN A 236 16.88 -5.08 10.39
CA ASN A 236 17.34 -5.15 11.79
C ASN A 236 17.90 -6.53 12.18
N GLY A 237 18.75 -7.12 11.33
CA GLY A 237 19.39 -8.42 11.56
C GLY A 237 18.46 -9.63 11.48
N ARG A 238 17.29 -9.49 10.86
CA ARG A 238 16.22 -10.50 10.80
C ARG A 238 15.53 -10.54 9.44
N LEU A 239 14.95 -11.69 9.15
CA LEU A 239 13.94 -11.87 8.12
C LEU A 239 12.58 -11.95 8.80
N PHE A 240 11.65 -11.10 8.38
CA PHE A 240 10.25 -11.13 8.76
C PHE A 240 9.45 -11.61 7.54
N MET A 241 8.92 -12.82 7.61
CA MET A 241 8.05 -13.37 6.56
C MET A 241 6.60 -13.24 7.01
N THR A 242 5.90 -12.24 6.49
CA THR A 242 4.45 -12.16 6.67
C THR A 242 3.75 -13.16 5.77
N TYR A 243 2.55 -13.55 6.16
CA TYR A 243 1.66 -14.41 5.39
C TYR A 243 0.22 -14.09 5.74
N SER A 244 -0.71 -14.42 4.86
CA SER A 244 -2.13 -14.23 5.12
C SER A 244 -2.79 -15.52 5.60
N ALA A 245 -3.83 -15.40 6.42
CA ALA A 245 -4.53 -16.55 6.99
C ALA A 245 -6.05 -16.31 7.08
N SER A 246 -6.80 -17.39 7.36
CA SER A 246 -8.27 -17.46 7.32
C SER A 246 -8.87 -17.20 5.92
N ALA A 247 -10.20 -17.20 5.82
CA ALA A 247 -10.92 -16.86 4.60
C ALA A 247 -10.67 -15.42 4.14
N THR A 248 -10.77 -15.16 2.83
CA THR A 248 -10.57 -13.85 2.17
C THR A 248 -11.74 -12.86 2.38
N ASP A 249 -12.39 -12.92 3.54
CA ASP A 249 -13.43 -11.98 4.00
C ASP A 249 -12.91 -11.08 5.14
N ASP A 250 -13.77 -10.55 6.02
CA ASP A 250 -13.35 -9.66 7.11
C ASP A 250 -12.44 -10.33 8.15
N ARG A 251 -12.29 -11.66 8.09
CA ARG A 251 -11.42 -12.45 8.98
C ARG A 251 -9.98 -12.56 8.46
N TYR A 252 -9.75 -12.20 7.20
CA TYR A 252 -8.43 -12.23 6.58
C TYR A 252 -7.46 -11.30 7.33
N SER A 253 -6.26 -11.79 7.61
CA SER A 253 -5.27 -11.08 8.44
C SER A 253 -3.86 -11.55 8.15
N LEU A 254 -2.87 -10.76 8.56
CA LEU A 254 -1.45 -11.12 8.43
C LEU A 254 -0.93 -11.82 9.69
N GLY A 255 -0.34 -12.99 9.50
CA GLY A 255 0.62 -13.61 10.40
C GLY A 255 2.05 -13.18 10.09
N MET A 256 3.00 -13.62 10.93
CA MET A 256 4.42 -13.37 10.70
C MET A 256 5.29 -14.48 11.27
N LEU A 257 6.27 -14.92 10.50
CA LEU A 257 7.40 -15.74 10.93
C LEU A 257 8.64 -14.87 11.02
N THR A 258 9.46 -15.05 12.06
CA THR A 258 10.70 -14.30 12.26
C THR A 258 11.89 -15.24 12.38
N ALA A 259 12.93 -15.01 11.59
CA ALA A 259 14.22 -15.68 11.73
C ALA A 259 15.35 -14.65 11.82
N ARG A 260 16.44 -14.99 12.51
CA ARG A 260 17.69 -14.22 12.40
C ARG A 260 18.20 -14.33 10.97
N ASP A 261 18.66 -13.21 10.39
CA ASP A 261 19.21 -13.21 9.03
C ASP A 261 20.57 -13.92 8.93
N ASN A 262 21.12 -14.35 10.08
CA ASN A 262 22.33 -15.14 10.14
C ASN A 262 22.12 -16.63 10.43
N ALA A 263 20.90 -17.05 10.71
CA ALA A 263 20.55 -18.44 10.94
C ALA A 263 20.46 -19.23 9.62
N ASP A 264 20.38 -20.56 9.74
CA ASP A 264 19.97 -21.41 8.63
C ASP A 264 18.46 -21.27 8.42
N ILE A 265 18.07 -20.51 7.40
CA ILE A 265 16.66 -20.24 7.10
C ILE A 265 15.94 -21.46 6.50
N MET A 266 16.68 -22.50 6.08
CA MET A 266 16.10 -23.78 5.65
C MET A 266 15.79 -24.70 6.83
N ASN A 267 16.14 -24.34 8.07
CA ASN A 267 15.72 -25.07 9.26
C ASN A 267 14.45 -24.41 9.85
N PRO A 268 13.26 -25.06 9.80
CA PRO A 268 12.03 -24.48 10.34
C PRO A 268 12.11 -24.10 11.83
N ALA A 269 12.96 -24.75 12.63
CA ALA A 269 13.12 -24.43 14.05
C ALA A 269 13.75 -23.03 14.29
N ASN A 270 14.36 -22.42 13.27
CA ASN A 270 14.90 -21.07 13.35
C ASN A 270 13.84 -19.98 13.10
N TRP A 271 12.62 -20.38 12.71
CA TRP A 271 11.51 -19.47 12.48
C TRP A 271 10.56 -19.46 13.67
N VAL A 272 10.32 -18.28 14.24
CA VAL A 272 9.36 -18.07 15.33
C VAL A 272 8.08 -17.48 14.75
N LYS A 273 6.96 -18.18 14.91
CA LYS A 273 5.62 -17.69 14.54
C LYS A 273 5.08 -16.73 15.59
N SER A 274 4.57 -15.58 15.15
CA SER A 274 3.80 -14.67 16.02
C SER A 274 2.50 -15.35 16.52
N PRO A 275 2.21 -15.34 17.83
CA PRO A 275 1.02 -16.01 18.37
C PRO A 275 -0.29 -15.26 18.04
N GLN A 276 -0.20 -13.98 17.70
CA GLN A 276 -1.32 -13.12 17.31
C GLN A 276 -1.06 -12.56 15.91
N PRO A 277 -2.12 -12.23 15.15
CA PRO A 277 -1.96 -11.58 13.86
C PRO A 277 -1.28 -10.22 14.05
N VAL A 278 -0.41 -9.86 13.12
CA VAL A 278 0.34 -8.61 13.12
C VAL A 278 -0.38 -7.48 12.37
N PHE A 279 -1.45 -7.81 11.64
CA PHE A 279 -2.29 -6.85 10.92
C PHE A 279 -3.68 -7.42 10.69
N VAL A 280 -4.73 -6.70 11.10
CA VAL A 280 -6.12 -7.18 11.13
C VAL A 280 -7.11 -6.10 10.68
N SER A 281 -8.35 -6.51 10.41
CA SER A 281 -9.47 -5.61 10.18
C SER A 281 -9.59 -4.51 11.23
N SER A 282 -9.96 -3.31 10.79
CA SER A 282 -10.17 -2.15 11.65
C SER A 282 -11.56 -1.56 11.41
N GLU A 283 -12.42 -1.71 12.42
CA GLU A 283 -13.78 -1.12 12.45
C GLU A 283 -13.73 0.41 12.47
N VAL A 284 -12.66 0.99 13.01
CA VAL A 284 -12.46 2.44 13.15
C VAL A 284 -12.18 3.06 11.77
N THR A 285 -11.27 2.46 11.02
CA THR A 285 -10.84 2.96 9.70
C THR A 285 -11.60 2.34 8.53
N LYS A 286 -12.56 1.45 8.82
CA LYS A 286 -13.42 0.75 7.86
C LYS A 286 -12.65 -0.03 6.80
N VAL A 287 -11.57 -0.69 7.22
CA VAL A 287 -10.82 -1.61 6.36
C VAL A 287 -10.99 -3.02 6.89
N TYR A 288 -11.49 -3.91 6.05
CA TYR A 288 -11.82 -5.29 6.41
C TYR A 288 -11.05 -6.28 5.55
N GLY A 289 -10.56 -7.33 6.19
CA GLY A 289 -9.79 -8.40 5.57
C GLY A 289 -8.46 -7.93 4.96
N PRO A 290 -7.60 -7.19 5.69
CA PRO A 290 -6.33 -6.76 5.13
C PRO A 290 -5.37 -7.95 4.96
N GLY A 291 -4.84 -8.14 3.76
CA GLY A 291 -3.89 -9.23 3.53
C GLY A 291 -3.29 -9.22 2.14
N HIS A 292 -2.73 -10.38 1.79
CA HIS A 292 -1.89 -10.66 0.62
C HIS A 292 -0.94 -9.49 0.34
N ASN A 293 -0.02 -9.27 1.27
CA ASN A 293 0.82 -8.10 1.26
C ASN A 293 2.07 -8.30 0.40
N SER A 294 2.68 -7.19 0.02
CA SER A 294 4.07 -7.13 -0.43
C SER A 294 4.79 -5.98 0.30
N PHE A 295 6.09 -5.86 0.08
CA PHE A 295 6.91 -4.81 0.66
C PHE A 295 7.65 -4.02 -0.41
N THR A 296 7.68 -2.70 -0.24
CA THR A 296 8.50 -1.80 -1.05
C THR A 296 9.15 -0.74 -0.15
N VAL A 297 9.87 0.18 -0.75
CA VAL A 297 10.36 1.39 -0.08
C VAL A 297 9.76 2.62 -0.75
N ASP A 298 9.50 3.69 -0.02
CA ASP A 298 9.08 4.95 -0.62
C ASP A 298 10.24 5.72 -1.27
N GLU A 299 9.96 6.91 -1.80
CA GLU A 299 10.95 7.73 -2.48
C GLU A 299 12.09 8.18 -1.56
N GLN A 300 11.86 8.18 -0.24
CA GLN A 300 12.83 8.47 0.81
C GLN A 300 13.55 7.22 1.35
N GLY A 301 13.22 6.03 0.85
CA GLY A 301 13.85 4.77 1.26
C GLY A 301 13.25 4.14 2.52
N ARG A 302 12.10 4.64 3.00
CA ARG A 302 11.39 4.06 4.16
C ARG A 302 10.54 2.88 3.73
N ASP A 303 10.46 1.85 4.56
CA ASP A 303 9.69 0.65 4.24
C ASP A 303 8.17 0.92 4.20
N VAL A 304 7.51 0.33 3.22
CA VAL A 304 6.09 0.49 2.94
C VAL A 304 5.44 -0.89 2.82
N LEU A 305 4.39 -1.09 3.61
CA LEU A 305 3.46 -2.21 3.48
C LEU A 305 2.51 -1.91 2.32
N VAL A 306 2.43 -2.82 1.36
CA VAL A 306 1.45 -2.82 0.28
C VAL A 306 0.49 -3.97 0.56
N TYR A 307 -0.81 -3.74 0.55
CA TYR A 307 -1.80 -4.77 0.91
C TYR A 307 -3.12 -4.50 0.20
N HIS A 308 -4.01 -5.48 0.17
CA HIS A 308 -5.40 -5.24 -0.20
C HIS A 308 -6.32 -5.25 1.01
N GLY A 309 -7.48 -4.59 0.93
CA GLY A 309 -8.57 -4.70 1.90
C GLY A 309 -9.86 -4.10 1.35
N ARG A 310 -11.00 -4.48 1.92
CA ARG A 310 -12.34 -3.97 1.54
C ARG A 310 -12.77 -2.80 2.41
N ASP A 311 -13.62 -1.94 1.86
CA ASP A 311 -14.24 -0.80 2.56
C ASP A 311 -15.49 -1.18 3.37
N TYR A 312 -15.86 -2.47 3.38
CA TYR A 312 -17.04 -2.98 4.08
C TYR A 312 -16.79 -4.40 4.61
N LYS A 313 -17.49 -4.72 5.70
CA LYS A 313 -17.34 -5.99 6.43
C LYS A 313 -18.06 -7.14 5.73
N ALA A 314 -19.36 -6.99 5.51
CA ALA A 314 -20.21 -8.06 5.01
C ALA A 314 -20.17 -8.12 3.49
N ILE A 315 -19.75 -9.28 2.96
CA ILE A 315 -19.76 -9.56 1.52
C ILE A 315 -21.10 -10.18 1.14
N LYS A 316 -21.66 -9.75 0.00
CA LYS A 316 -22.86 -10.38 -0.58
C LYS A 316 -22.46 -11.34 -1.69
N GLY A 317 -22.75 -12.62 -1.52
CA GLY A 317 -22.37 -13.67 -2.46
C GLY A 317 -21.00 -14.28 -2.12
N ASP A 318 -20.37 -14.92 -3.12
CA ASP A 318 -19.06 -15.55 -2.97
C ASP A 318 -17.94 -14.49 -2.88
N PRO A 319 -17.14 -14.48 -1.79
CA PRO A 319 -16.00 -13.58 -1.62
C PRO A 319 -14.99 -13.57 -2.77
N LEU A 320 -14.85 -14.68 -3.50
CA LEU A 320 -13.95 -14.78 -4.64
C LEU A 320 -14.36 -13.86 -5.79
N PHE A 321 -15.65 -13.65 -6.00
CA PHE A 321 -16.19 -12.86 -7.11
C PHE A 321 -16.59 -11.43 -6.71
N ASP A 322 -16.42 -11.06 -5.43
CA ASP A 322 -16.52 -9.68 -4.98
C ASP A 322 -15.28 -8.89 -5.45
N PRO A 323 -15.42 -7.90 -6.35
CA PRO A 323 -14.28 -7.25 -7.00
C PRO A 323 -13.64 -6.17 -6.13
N ASN A 324 -14.14 -5.91 -4.92
CA ASN A 324 -13.86 -4.68 -4.17
C ASN A 324 -12.72 -4.79 -3.16
N ARG A 325 -11.80 -5.74 -3.37
CA ARG A 325 -10.47 -5.66 -2.78
C ARG A 325 -9.69 -4.54 -3.47
N HIS A 326 -9.10 -3.65 -2.68
CA HIS A 326 -8.41 -2.47 -3.20
C HIS A 326 -6.97 -2.43 -2.69
N THR A 327 -6.02 -2.13 -3.57
CA THR A 327 -4.61 -1.96 -3.21
C THR A 327 -4.43 -0.70 -2.38
N ARG A 328 -3.74 -0.84 -1.26
CA ARG A 328 -3.45 0.19 -0.27
C ARG A 328 -1.98 0.16 0.08
N VAL A 329 -1.48 1.27 0.59
CA VAL A 329 -0.11 1.39 1.11
C VAL A 329 -0.09 2.11 2.45
N GLN A 330 0.86 1.75 3.32
CA GLN A 330 1.19 2.51 4.52
C GLN A 330 2.64 2.27 4.94
N ARG A 331 3.26 3.25 5.60
CA ARG A 331 4.63 3.10 6.12
C ARG A 331 4.67 2.05 7.22
N ILE A 332 5.80 1.34 7.28
CA ILE A 332 6.15 0.42 8.35
C ILE A 332 7.00 1.17 9.35
N TYR A 333 6.67 1.03 10.63
CA TYR A 333 7.50 1.53 11.73
C TYR A 333 8.18 0.34 12.42
N TYR A 334 9.12 0.63 13.31
CA TYR A 334 9.84 -0.40 14.04
C TYR A 334 9.73 -0.14 15.54
N ARG A 335 9.51 -1.20 16.31
CA ARG A 335 9.59 -1.16 17.77
C ARG A 335 11.05 -1.02 18.20
N GLU A 336 11.27 -0.70 19.48
CA GLU A 336 12.62 -0.59 20.04
C GLU A 336 13.43 -1.91 19.90
N ASP A 337 12.76 -3.07 19.92
CA ASP A 337 13.39 -4.37 19.68
C ASP A 337 13.69 -4.64 18.19
N GLY A 338 13.35 -3.73 17.29
CA GLY A 338 13.52 -3.77 15.85
C GLY A 338 12.52 -4.65 15.09
N THR A 339 11.48 -5.18 15.72
CA THR A 339 10.36 -5.83 15.02
C THR A 339 9.50 -4.81 14.28
N PRO A 340 8.92 -5.16 13.10
CA PRO A 340 8.02 -4.26 12.38
C PRO A 340 6.72 -4.05 13.16
N ASP A 341 6.27 -2.80 13.21
CA ASP A 341 4.96 -2.39 13.67
C ASP A 341 4.16 -1.86 12.47
N PHE A 342 3.18 -2.64 12.04
CA PHE A 342 2.29 -2.29 10.93
C PHE A 342 1.16 -1.35 11.35
N GLY A 343 0.95 -1.12 12.65
CA GLY A 343 -0.18 -0.37 13.18
C GLY A 343 -1.53 -1.01 12.79
N ILE A 344 -2.50 -0.16 12.48
CA ILE A 344 -3.81 -0.57 11.93
C ILE A 344 -3.88 -0.22 10.43
N PRO A 345 -4.71 -0.90 9.63
CA PRO A 345 -4.95 -0.48 8.26
C PRO A 345 -5.50 0.95 8.24
N VAL A 346 -4.77 1.87 7.63
CA VAL A 346 -5.04 3.30 7.86
C VAL A 346 -6.40 3.76 7.30
N GLY A 347 -6.96 3.09 6.29
CA GLY A 347 -8.24 3.47 5.66
C GLY A 347 -8.10 4.37 4.43
N ASN A 348 -9.23 4.88 3.94
CA ASN A 348 -9.30 5.74 2.76
C ASN A 348 -8.74 7.16 3.02
N GLY A 349 -8.17 7.78 1.99
CA GLY A 349 -7.61 9.14 2.05
C GLY A 349 -6.07 9.18 2.05
N PRO A 350 -5.47 10.39 2.15
CA PRO A 350 -4.02 10.59 2.12
C PRO A 350 -3.30 9.82 3.22
N VAL A 351 -2.31 9.02 2.87
CA VAL A 351 -1.54 8.19 3.83
C VAL A 351 -1.02 9.07 4.98
N PRO A 352 -1.23 8.66 6.25
CA PRO A 352 -0.84 9.46 7.40
C PRO A 352 0.66 9.49 7.60
N ASP A 353 1.11 10.55 8.28
CA ASP A 353 2.48 10.73 8.73
C ASP A 353 2.54 10.66 10.26
N ARG A 354 3.72 10.39 10.83
CA ARG A 354 4.01 10.74 12.22
C ARG A 354 4.86 12.01 12.23
N LEU A 355 4.61 12.88 13.21
CA LEU A 355 5.26 14.18 13.32
C LEU A 355 6.18 14.18 14.54
N SER A 356 7.49 14.14 14.32
CA SER A 356 8.48 14.17 15.39
C SER A 356 9.06 15.57 15.56
N PRO A 357 8.94 16.23 16.73
CA PRO A 357 9.53 17.55 16.91
C PRO A 357 11.05 17.54 16.77
N VAL A 358 11.62 18.54 16.11
CA VAL A 358 13.08 18.64 15.94
C VAL A 358 13.80 18.76 17.29
N ALA A 359 13.17 19.40 18.28
CA ALA A 359 13.70 19.51 19.65
C ALA A 359 13.59 18.20 20.47
N ALA A 360 12.85 17.20 20.00
CA ALA A 360 12.61 15.93 20.69
C ALA A 360 12.49 14.76 19.67
N PRO A 361 13.59 14.40 18.99
CA PRO A 361 13.57 13.53 17.80
C PRO A 361 13.13 12.09 18.05
N ASP A 362 13.14 11.62 19.31
CA ASP A 362 12.68 10.28 19.69
C ASP A 362 11.22 10.25 20.18
N SER A 363 10.54 11.40 20.08
CA SER A 363 9.15 11.59 20.46
C SER A 363 8.31 12.01 19.24
N TYR A 364 7.00 11.82 19.36
CA TYR A 364 6.05 12.09 18.30
C TYR A 364 4.84 12.84 18.86
N LEU A 365 4.25 13.68 18.03
CA LEU A 365 2.89 14.15 18.23
C LEU A 365 1.97 12.94 18.39
N MET A 366 1.18 12.92 19.45
CA MET A 366 0.27 11.83 19.76
C MET A 366 -0.95 12.32 20.55
N HIS A 367 -1.95 11.47 20.67
CA HIS A 367 -3.13 11.74 21.50
C HIS A 367 -3.39 10.63 22.53
N ASP A 368 -4.08 11.02 23.59
CA ASP A 368 -4.70 10.14 24.59
C ASP A 368 -6.08 10.72 24.93
N GLY A 369 -7.14 10.07 24.45
CA GLY A 369 -8.48 10.66 24.40
C GLY A 369 -8.46 11.97 23.61
N ASP A 370 -8.90 13.07 24.22
CA ASP A 370 -8.88 14.38 23.56
C ASP A 370 -7.60 15.18 23.83
N ARG A 371 -6.70 14.67 24.69
CA ARG A 371 -5.45 15.34 25.03
C ARG A 371 -4.41 15.07 23.95
N VAL A 372 -3.71 16.12 23.52
CA VAL A 372 -2.63 16.02 22.52
C VAL A 372 -1.30 16.33 23.20
N THR A 373 -0.31 15.47 22.99
CA THR A 373 1.01 15.56 23.64
C THR A 373 2.13 15.23 22.66
N VAL A 374 3.37 15.48 23.08
CA VAL A 374 4.58 14.95 22.45
C VAL A 374 5.19 13.90 23.37
N GLY A 375 5.34 12.67 22.86
CA GLY A 375 5.92 11.58 23.65
C GLY A 375 6.17 10.32 22.84
N LYS A 376 6.45 9.23 23.56
CA LYS A 376 6.52 7.88 23.02
C LYS A 376 5.16 7.21 23.18
N GLY A 377 4.69 6.51 22.15
CA GLY A 377 3.38 5.87 22.18
C GLY A 377 3.17 4.93 21.00
N LEU A 378 1.99 4.30 20.99
CA LEU A 378 1.57 3.38 19.94
C LEU A 378 1.44 4.10 18.59
N ILE A 379 1.63 3.35 17.50
CA ILE A 379 1.57 3.90 16.14
C ILE A 379 0.20 4.54 15.82
N PRO A 380 -0.96 3.91 16.08
CA PRO A 380 -2.25 4.51 15.70
C PRO A 380 -2.49 5.88 16.35
N ALA A 381 -2.16 6.02 17.63
CA ALA A 381 -2.34 7.26 18.39
C ALA A 381 -1.35 8.38 18.01
N SER A 382 -0.32 8.08 17.21
CA SER A 382 0.70 9.05 16.78
C SER A 382 0.71 9.31 15.27
N GLN A 383 -0.25 8.75 14.53
CA GLN A 383 -0.40 8.96 13.10
C GLN A 383 -1.50 9.98 12.82
N PHE A 384 -1.17 10.99 12.01
CA PHE A 384 -2.10 12.03 11.59
C PHE A 384 -2.15 12.15 10.08
N ARG A 385 -3.37 12.20 9.53
CA ARG A 385 -3.62 12.54 8.14
C ARG A 385 -3.70 14.05 7.98
N ALA A 386 -3.02 14.57 6.97
CA ALA A 386 -3.22 15.94 6.52
C ALA A 386 -4.42 15.97 5.54
N VAL A 387 -5.60 16.33 6.03
CA VAL A 387 -6.83 16.41 5.23
C VAL A 387 -7.03 17.85 4.74
N PRO A 388 -7.25 18.10 3.45
CA PRO A 388 -7.48 19.46 2.95
C PRO A 388 -8.61 20.19 3.68
N SER A 389 -8.42 21.49 3.91
CA SER A 389 -9.37 22.42 4.52
C SER A 389 -9.38 23.75 3.75
N ALA A 390 -10.21 24.70 4.18
CA ALA A 390 -10.39 25.99 3.52
C ALA A 390 -9.08 26.79 3.42
N GLY A 391 -8.93 27.56 2.32
CA GLY A 391 -7.80 28.47 2.15
C GLY A 391 -6.43 27.79 1.96
N GLY A 392 -6.39 26.54 1.51
CA GLY A 392 -5.16 25.77 1.32
C GLY A 392 -4.56 25.22 2.62
N ALA A 393 -5.28 25.32 3.73
CA ALA A 393 -4.90 24.71 4.99
C ALA A 393 -5.18 23.19 4.99
N VAL A 394 -4.64 22.50 6.00
CA VAL A 394 -4.95 21.10 6.30
C VAL A 394 -5.43 20.96 7.74
N MET A 395 -6.37 20.06 7.97
CA MET A 395 -6.66 19.52 9.30
C MET A 395 -5.73 18.34 9.55
N LEU A 396 -5.24 18.20 10.78
CA LEU A 396 -4.49 17.04 11.23
C LEU A 396 -5.46 16.08 11.94
N VAL A 397 -5.79 14.98 11.28
CA VAL A 397 -6.82 14.00 11.70
C VAL A 397 -6.13 12.71 12.17
N PRO A 398 -6.26 12.29 13.44
CA PRO A 398 -5.70 11.03 13.91
C PRO A 398 -6.34 9.84 13.20
N VAL A 399 -5.56 8.81 12.90
CA VAL A 399 -6.02 7.64 12.12
C VAL A 399 -7.06 6.82 12.87
N ASP A 400 -6.92 6.70 14.18
CA ASP A 400 -7.80 5.94 15.08
C ASP A 400 -8.96 6.75 15.66
N ALA A 401 -9.12 8.02 15.27
CA ALA A 401 -10.30 8.84 15.54
C ALA A 401 -10.63 9.72 14.32
N PRO A 402 -11.06 9.11 13.20
CA PRO A 402 -11.18 9.80 11.90
C PRO A 402 -12.29 10.87 11.85
N ASP A 403 -13.16 10.92 12.86
CA ASP A 403 -14.20 11.92 13.06
C ASP A 403 -13.72 13.17 13.84
N LYS A 404 -12.49 13.16 14.34
CA LYS A 404 -11.87 14.25 15.09
C LYS A 404 -10.67 14.85 14.36
N CYS A 405 -10.28 16.06 14.74
CA CYS A 405 -9.01 16.66 14.31
C CYS A 405 -8.40 17.52 15.41
N LEU A 406 -7.14 17.93 15.23
CA LEU A 406 -6.50 18.91 16.10
C LEU A 406 -7.21 20.26 16.03
N VAL A 407 -7.59 20.81 17.18
CA VAL A 407 -8.24 22.11 17.33
C VAL A 407 -7.55 22.92 18.42
N VAL A 408 -7.38 24.20 18.14
CA VAL A 408 -6.83 25.18 19.08
C VAL A 408 -7.93 25.73 20.00
N GLY A 409 -7.75 25.56 21.31
CA GLY A 409 -8.60 26.12 22.34
C GLY A 409 -8.43 27.63 22.53
N ALA A 410 -9.34 28.25 23.27
CA ALA A 410 -9.22 29.68 23.62
C ALA A 410 -7.98 29.95 24.48
N ASP A 411 -7.56 28.95 25.27
CA ASP A 411 -6.34 28.90 26.07
C ASP A 411 -5.04 28.70 25.25
N GLY A 412 -5.17 28.53 23.92
CA GLY A 412 -4.03 28.27 23.02
C GLY A 412 -3.54 26.83 23.01
N MET A 413 -4.10 25.96 23.85
CA MET A 413 -3.77 24.54 23.90
C MET A 413 -4.42 23.78 22.74
N VAL A 414 -3.73 22.75 22.25
CA VAL A 414 -4.24 21.89 21.18
C VAL A 414 -4.86 20.64 21.76
N ARG A 415 -6.06 20.29 21.28
CA ARG A 415 -6.84 19.11 21.69
C ARG A 415 -7.47 18.46 20.46
N LEU A 416 -7.97 17.24 20.59
CA LEU A 416 -8.87 16.68 19.59
C LEU A 416 -10.31 17.18 19.84
N ALA A 417 -11.03 17.45 18.76
CA ALA A 417 -12.46 17.72 18.80
C ALA A 417 -13.16 17.19 17.53
N PRO A 418 -14.47 16.89 17.60
CA PRO A 418 -15.25 16.46 16.44
C PRO A 418 -15.18 17.47 15.29
N ILE A 419 -15.06 16.98 14.06
CA ILE A 419 -15.01 17.82 12.86
C ILE A 419 -16.39 18.43 12.59
N THR A 420 -16.46 19.77 12.51
CA THR A 420 -17.67 20.52 12.13
C THR A 420 -17.42 21.37 10.88
N GLN A 421 -18.50 21.77 10.21
CA GLN A 421 -18.43 22.57 8.97
C GLN A 421 -18.46 24.09 9.19
N ASP A 422 -18.45 24.55 10.44
CA ASP A 422 -18.56 25.98 10.71
C ASP A 422 -17.23 26.73 10.51
N ARG A 423 -17.34 28.01 10.13
CA ARG A 423 -16.19 28.85 9.82
C ARG A 423 -15.26 29.05 11.03
N GLN A 424 -15.80 29.14 12.24
CA GLN A 424 -15.00 29.36 13.45
C GLN A 424 -14.18 28.12 13.80
N PHE A 425 -14.72 26.94 13.56
CA PHE A 425 -13.99 25.69 13.65
C PHE A 425 -12.84 25.65 12.65
N ALA A 426 -13.10 25.93 11.37
CA ALA A 426 -12.07 25.90 10.33
C ALA A 426 -10.87 26.82 10.64
N LEU A 427 -11.12 27.99 11.26
CA LEU A 427 -10.06 28.92 11.69
C LEU A 427 -9.19 28.39 12.84
N ARG A 428 -9.74 27.49 13.67
CA ARG A 428 -9.05 26.92 14.85
C ARG A 428 -8.48 25.52 14.60
N SER A 429 -8.88 24.85 13.52
CA SER A 429 -8.45 23.49 13.18
C SER A 429 -7.65 23.39 11.88
N GLY A 430 -7.64 24.45 11.07
CA GLY A 430 -6.86 24.53 9.83
C GLY A 430 -5.42 25.00 10.07
N PHE A 431 -4.46 24.25 9.54
CA PHE A 431 -3.04 24.59 9.58
C PHE A 431 -2.47 24.72 8.17
N LEU A 432 -1.77 25.83 7.89
CA LEU A 432 -0.96 25.97 6.69
C LEU A 432 0.35 25.21 6.92
N ARG A 433 0.54 24.10 6.20
CA ARG A 433 1.79 23.33 6.21
C ARG A 433 2.87 24.08 5.42
N GLN A 434 3.98 24.39 6.07
CA GLN A 434 5.10 25.11 5.47
C GLN A 434 6.36 24.25 5.53
N SER A 435 7.01 24.05 4.39
CA SER A 435 8.33 23.40 4.35
C SER A 435 9.39 24.35 4.93
N VAL A 436 10.19 23.85 5.86
CA VAL A 436 11.35 24.56 6.41
C VAL A 436 12.62 24.07 5.74
N SER A 437 12.73 22.75 5.55
CA SER A 437 13.78 22.09 4.79
C SER A 437 13.19 20.90 4.01
N LYS A 438 14.05 20.02 3.47
CA LYS A 438 13.60 18.80 2.76
C LYS A 438 12.78 17.87 3.66
N ASP A 439 13.17 17.76 4.93
CA ASP A 439 12.59 16.79 5.87
C ASP A 439 11.86 17.46 7.05
N GLU A 440 11.91 18.79 7.14
CA GLU A 440 11.29 19.56 8.21
C GLU A 440 10.11 20.39 7.72
N VAL A 441 9.03 20.34 8.48
CA VAL A 441 7.81 21.12 8.26
C VAL A 441 7.42 21.87 9.52
N ARG A 442 6.67 22.94 9.34
CA ARG A 442 5.97 23.64 10.43
C ARG A 442 4.52 23.89 10.04
N PHE A 443 3.66 24.03 11.03
CA PHE A 443 2.22 24.18 10.85
C PHE A 443 1.76 25.52 11.42
N ALA A 444 1.43 26.48 10.55
CA ALA A 444 0.92 27.79 10.97
C ALA A 444 -0.60 27.74 11.12
N LEU A 445 -1.17 28.27 12.20
CA LEU A 445 -2.62 28.30 12.41
C LEU A 445 -3.29 29.25 11.43
N ALA A 446 -4.25 28.76 10.64
CA ALA A 446 -4.91 29.55 9.59
C ALA A 446 -5.66 30.76 10.17
N GLY A 447 -6.32 30.60 11.32
CA GLY A 447 -7.08 31.68 11.97
C GLY A 447 -6.25 32.69 12.76
N ARG A 448 -4.95 32.44 13.00
CA ARG A 448 -4.05 33.37 13.69
C ARG A 448 -2.68 33.39 13.01
N PRO A 449 -2.53 34.16 11.92
CA PRO A 449 -1.26 34.27 11.20
C PRO A 449 -0.09 34.60 12.15
N GLY A 450 1.04 33.93 11.95
CA GLY A 450 2.23 34.07 12.79
C GLY A 450 2.22 33.20 14.06
N GLN A 451 1.15 32.47 14.35
CA GLN A 451 1.14 31.43 15.39
C GLN A 451 1.34 30.04 14.77
N TYR A 452 2.20 29.24 15.41
CA TYR A 452 2.61 27.92 14.94
C TYR A 452 2.32 26.86 15.99
N LEU A 453 1.98 25.65 15.51
CA LEU A 453 1.97 24.45 16.34
C LEU A 453 3.36 24.26 16.96
N LEU A 454 3.43 24.11 18.27
CA LEU A 454 4.67 23.88 18.99
C LEU A 454 4.43 22.99 20.21
N HIS A 455 5.53 22.51 20.81
CA HIS A 455 5.46 21.79 22.07
C HIS A 455 6.29 22.47 23.17
N ARG A 456 5.83 22.35 24.42
CA ARG A 456 6.55 22.81 25.63
C ARG A 456 6.27 21.84 26.77
N GLY A 457 7.32 21.24 27.34
CA GLY A 457 7.16 20.30 28.46
C GLY A 457 6.27 19.09 28.14
N GLY A 458 6.20 18.66 26.87
CA GLY A 458 5.34 17.56 26.40
C GLY A 458 3.91 17.98 26.05
N GLU A 459 3.48 19.19 26.40
CA GLU A 459 2.20 19.76 25.98
C GLU A 459 2.28 20.37 24.58
N VAL A 460 1.16 20.36 23.86
CA VAL A 460 1.06 20.91 22.51
C VAL A 460 0.14 22.13 22.51
N LEU A 461 0.64 23.23 21.96
CA LEU A 461 -0.03 24.52 21.94
C LEU A 461 0.27 25.27 20.62
N VAL A 462 -0.35 26.43 20.43
CA VAL A 462 0.08 27.39 19.41
C VAL A 462 0.71 28.62 20.03
N GLY A 463 1.78 29.12 19.41
CA GLY A 463 2.46 30.32 19.88
C GLY A 463 3.18 31.06 18.75
N ALA A 464 3.54 32.32 19.01
CA ALA A 464 4.36 33.10 18.10
C ALA A 464 5.77 32.49 17.99
N GLN A 465 6.41 32.69 16.84
CA GLN A 465 7.80 32.29 16.65
C GLN A 465 8.70 33.17 17.54
N ASP A 466 9.22 32.60 18.62
CA ASP A 466 10.24 33.22 19.45
C ASP A 466 11.64 32.87 18.90
N ARG A 467 12.51 33.88 18.76
CA ARG A 467 13.92 33.67 18.36
C ARG A 467 14.66 32.77 19.35
N ALA A 468 14.18 32.65 20.59
CA ALA A 468 14.76 31.76 21.60
C ALA A 468 14.32 30.29 21.48
N TRP A 469 13.23 29.98 20.76
CA TRP A 469 12.67 28.61 20.65
C TRP A 469 12.39 28.12 19.21
N PRO A 470 13.29 28.27 18.22
CA PRO A 470 13.05 27.78 16.85
C PRO A 470 12.80 26.26 16.72
N PRO A 471 13.51 25.36 17.43
CA PRO A 471 13.33 23.91 17.26
C PRO A 471 11.97 23.38 17.71
N SER A 472 11.25 24.08 18.59
CA SER A 472 9.99 23.58 19.16
C SER A 472 8.80 23.68 18.20
N THR A 473 8.91 24.43 17.10
CA THR A 473 7.85 24.62 16.09
C THR A 473 8.02 23.73 14.85
N ASN A 474 9.19 23.11 14.70
CA ASN A 474 9.53 22.30 13.52
C ASN A 474 9.33 20.83 13.83
N PHE A 475 8.82 20.10 12.84
CA PHE A 475 8.58 18.67 12.90
C PHE A 475 9.25 17.99 11.73
N ARG A 476 9.87 16.84 11.98
CA ARG A 476 10.25 15.87 10.95
C ARG A 476 9.05 14.99 10.63
N VAL A 477 8.87 14.74 9.35
CA VAL A 477 7.82 13.85 8.83
C VAL A 477 8.41 12.44 8.74
N SER A 478 8.09 11.60 9.71
CA SER A 478 8.54 10.20 9.74
C SER A 478 7.52 9.28 9.09
#